data_AF-A0A924YX46-F1
#
_entry.id   AF-A0A924YX46-F1
#
_cell.length_a   1.000
_cell.length_b   1.000
_cell.length_c   1.000
_cell.angle_alpha   90.00
_cell.angle_beta   90.00
_cell.angle_gamma   90.00
#
_symmetry.space_group_name_H-M   'P 1'
#
loop_
_entity.id
_entity.type
_entity.pdbx_description
1 polymer ?
#
loop_
_entity_poly.entity_id
_entity_poly.type
_entity_poly.pdbx_seq_one_letter_code
_entity_poly.pdbx_strand_id
1 'polypeptide(L)' 'MSIDFRNTNTVWASVLTETLQRLGLTTAVICPGSRSAPLAIAFAQHPKIEAIPVL' A
#
# COMPACT_ATOMS: atom_id res chain seq x y z
N MET A 1 1.13 2.75 -8.75
CA MET A 1 2.57 2.42 -8.52
C MET A 1 2.88 1.23 -9.41
N SER A 2 4.11 0.97 -9.88
CA SER A 2 4.36 -0.34 -10.51
C SER A 2 4.36 -1.43 -9.42
N ILE A 3 3.92 -2.65 -9.74
CA ILE A 3 3.95 -3.78 -8.80
C ILE A 3 5.40 -4.08 -8.37
N ASP A 4 5.65 -4.22 -7.06
CA ASP A 4 6.99 -4.46 -6.50
C ASP A 4 7.33 -5.95 -6.38
N PHE A 5 8.19 -6.44 -7.26
CA PHE A 5 8.59 -7.86 -7.37
C PHE A 5 9.76 -8.30 -6.47
N ARG A 6 10.22 -7.48 -5.51
CA ARG A 6 11.37 -7.84 -4.67
C ARG A 6 11.17 -9.08 -3.81
N ASN A 7 9.96 -9.32 -3.30
CA ASN A 7 9.58 -10.55 -2.59
C ASN A 7 8.05 -10.77 -2.58
N THR A 8 7.62 -11.94 -2.12
CA THR A 8 6.19 -12.31 -2.07
C THR A 8 5.32 -11.30 -1.30
N ASN A 9 5.83 -10.74 -0.18
CA ASN A 9 5.06 -9.79 0.61
C ASN A 9 4.87 -8.46 -0.13
N THR A 10 5.91 -7.94 -0.77
CA THR A 10 5.82 -6.68 -1.53
C THR A 10 4.99 -6.83 -2.80
N VAL A 11 5.05 -7.99 -3.46
CA VAL A 11 4.23 -8.30 -4.64
C VAL A 11 2.76 -8.21 -4.27
N TRP A 12 2.34 -8.98 -3.25
CA TRP A 12 0.93 -9.05 -2.89
C TRP A 12 0.42 -7.76 -2.26
N ALA A 13 1.24 -7.04 -1.49
CA ALA A 13 0.88 -5.72 -1.01
C ALA A 13 0.65 -4.73 -2.16
N SER A 14 1.54 -4.72 -3.17
CA SER A 14 1.40 -3.86 -4.34
C SER A 14 0.16 -4.20 -5.16
N VAL A 15 -0.11 -5.49 -5.39
CA VAL A 15 -1.30 -5.95 -6.12
C VAL A 15 -2.57 -5.51 -5.39
N LEU A 16 -2.62 -5.68 -4.07
CA LEU A 16 -3.76 -5.26 -3.25
C LEU A 16 -3.96 -3.75 -3.34
N THR A 17 -2.91 -2.95 -3.10
CA THR A 17 -2.98 -1.49 -3.14
C THR A 17 -3.42 -0.96 -4.51
N GLU A 18 -2.83 -1.47 -5.60
CA GLU A 18 -3.20 -1.07 -6.97
C GLU A 18 -4.64 -1.50 -7.30
N THR A 19 -5.08 -2.69 -6.86
CA THR A 19 -6.46 -3.15 -7.05
C THR A 19 -7.44 -2.22 -6.35
N LEU A 20 -7.19 -1.85 -5.09
CA LEU A 20 -8.05 -0.92 -4.36
C LEU A 20 -8.08 0.46 -5.02
N GLN A 21 -6.94 0.96 -5.50
CA GLN A 21 -6.91 2.23 -6.22
C GLN A 21 -7.75 2.20 -7.50
N ARG A 22 -7.68 1.10 -8.27
CA ARG A 22 -8.51 0.90 -9.47
C ARG A 22 -9.99 0.80 -9.16
N LEU A 23 -10.35 0.34 -7.97
CA LEU A 23 -11.71 0.33 -7.46
C LEU A 23 -12.16 1.69 -6.87
N GLY A 24 -11.31 2.72 -6.94
CA GLY A 24 -11.64 4.09 -6.54
C GLY A 24 -11.17 4.47 -5.14
N LEU A 25 -10.34 3.67 -4.47
CA LEU A 25 -9.71 4.07 -3.21
C LEU A 25 -8.79 5.28 -3.44
N THR A 26 -9.04 6.38 -2.75
CA THR A 26 -8.23 7.60 -2.79
C THR A 26 -7.45 7.86 -1.51
N THR A 27 -7.88 7.31 -0.37
CA THR A 27 -7.28 7.57 0.94
C THR A 27 -7.19 6.29 1.76
N ALA A 28 -6.05 6.07 2.44
CA ALA A 28 -5.80 4.93 3.31
C ALA A 28 -5.29 5.42 4.68
N VAL A 29 -6.04 5.15 5.74
CA VAL A 29 -5.61 5.39 7.12
C VAL A 29 -4.90 4.13 7.62
N ILE A 30 -3.64 4.25 8.07
CA ILE A 30 -2.82 3.09 8.41
C ILE A 30 -2.01 3.32 9.68
N CYS A 31 -1.97 2.32 10.56
CA CYS A 31 -1.04 2.27 11.68
C CYS A 31 0.18 1.40 11.29
N PRO A 32 1.35 2.01 11.03
CA PRO A 32 2.52 1.26 10.57
C PRO A 32 3.08 0.35 11.68
N GLY A 33 3.32 -0.91 11.36
CA GLY A 33 3.93 -1.87 12.27
C GLY A 33 4.71 -2.93 11.52
N SER A 34 5.51 -3.74 12.25
CA SER A 34 6.41 -4.74 11.65
C SER A 34 5.69 -5.69 10.68
N ARG A 35 4.52 -6.20 11.09
CA ARG A 35 3.75 -7.12 10.25
C ARG A 35 3.01 -6.45 9.09
N SER A 36 2.57 -5.21 9.24
CA SER A 36 1.87 -4.43 8.22
C SER A 36 2.82 -3.67 7.29
N ALA A 37 4.14 -3.73 7.52
CA ALA A 37 5.14 -2.96 6.79
C ALA A 37 5.01 -3.03 5.25
N PRO A 38 4.80 -4.20 4.60
CA PRO A 38 4.63 -4.25 3.15
C PRO A 38 3.45 -3.42 2.64
N LEU A 39 2.32 -3.43 3.36
CA LEU A 39 1.14 -2.64 3.03
C LEU A 39 1.35 -1.15 3.31
N ALA A 40 1.95 -0.82 4.46
CA ALA A 40 2.26 0.57 4.81
C ALA A 40 3.18 1.22 3.76
N ILE A 41 4.19 0.49 3.30
CA ILE A 41 5.09 0.94 2.24
C ILE A 41 4.32 1.07 0.91
N ALA A 42 3.53 0.07 0.52
CA ALA A 42 2.80 0.10 -0.75
C ALA A 42 1.81 1.27 -0.82
N PHE A 43 1.06 1.56 0.25
CA PHE A 43 0.18 2.72 0.32
C PHE A 43 0.96 4.03 0.30
N ALA A 44 2.03 4.15 1.09
CA ALA A 44 2.85 5.38 1.13
C ALA A 44 3.53 5.70 -0.21
N GLN A 45 3.83 4.69 -1.03
CA GLN A 45 4.45 4.86 -2.35
C GLN A 45 3.44 5.04 -3.50
N HIS A 46 2.15 4.88 -3.24
CA HIS A 46 1.15 4.94 -4.31
C HIS A 46 0.80 6.40 -4.67
N PRO A 47 1.11 6.88 -5.89
CA PRO A 47 1.02 8.31 -6.23
C PRO A 47 -0.41 8.88 -6.29
N LYS A 48 -1.42 8.01 -6.26
CA LYS A 48 -2.85 8.37 -6.34
C LYS A 48 -3.63 8.04 -5.06
N ILE A 49 -2.95 7.57 -4.01
CA ILE A 49 -3.59 7.30 -2.72
C ILE A 49 -2.92 8.18 -1.67
N GLU A 50 -3.72 8.93 -0.94
CA GLU A 50 -3.27 9.64 0.26
C GLU A 50 -3.16 8.64 1.42
N ALA A 51 -1.95 8.43 1.94
CA ALA A 51 -1.72 7.58 3.10
C ALA A 51 -1.62 8.42 4.37
N ILE A 52 -2.55 8.22 5.31
CA ILE A 52 -2.61 8.94 6.59
C ILE A 52 -2.09 8.00 7.69
N PRO A 53 -0.91 8.27 8.28
CA PRO A 53 -0.39 7.46 9.38
C PRO A 53 -1.11 7.78 10.70
N VAL A 54 -1.41 6.75 11.50
CA VAL A 54 -1.92 6.89 12.87
C VAL A 54 -1.01 6.13 13.84
N LEU A 55 -0.57 6.79 14.91
CA LEU A 55 0.27 6.24 15.98
C LEU A 55 -0.53 6.12 17.28
#